data_AF-A0A953UQN9-F1
#
_entry.id   AF-A0A953UQN9-F1
#
_cell.length_a   1.000
_cell.length_b   1.000
_cell.length_c   1.000
_cell.angle_alpha   90.00
_cell.angle_beta   90.00
_cell.angle_gamma   90.00
#
_symmetry.space_group_name_H-M   'P 1'
#
loop_
_entity.id
_entity.type
_entity.pdbx_description
1 polymer ?
#
loop_
_entity_poly.entity_id
_entity_poly.type
_entity_poly.pdbx_seq_one_letter_code
_entity_poly.pdbx_strand_id
1 'polypeptide(L)'
;YFMDFCMTESCGKCVPCRVGTYQMHRILSAITNMTATPQDLAMLEQLCDLLKHTSLCGLGQSAPNPVVSTLKSFAGEYQAHIEDHNCPAGVCGKQPVGAGL
;
A
#
# COMPACT_ATOMS: atom_id res chain seq x y z
N TYR A 1 -6.16 -4.48 -5.92
CA TYR A 1 -5.98 -5.42 -7.06
C TYR A 1 -4.54 -5.89 -7.20
N PHE A 2 -3.59 -5.09 -7.71
CA PHE A 2 -2.23 -5.59 -8.02
C PHE A 2 -1.52 -6.25 -6.82
N MET A 3 -1.56 -5.60 -5.65
CA MET A 3 -0.94 -6.17 -4.45
C MET A 3 -1.64 -7.42 -3.92
N ASP A 4 -2.95 -7.55 -4.16
CA ASP A 4 -3.70 -8.76 -3.83
C ASP A 4 -3.19 -9.93 -4.70
N PHE A 5 -3.05 -9.73 -6.01
CA PHE A 5 -2.44 -10.70 -6.91
C PHE A 5 -1.02 -11.11 -6.48
N CYS A 6 -0.13 -10.15 -6.20
CA CYS A 6 1.23 -10.49 -5.76
C CYS A 6 1.27 -11.22 -4.41
N MET A 7 0.30 -10.95 -3.53
CA MET A 7 0.14 -11.66 -2.27
C MET A 7 -0.33 -13.10 -2.50
N THR A 8 -1.35 -13.31 -3.34
CA THR A 8 -1.92 -14.64 -3.61
C THR A 8 -0.98 -15.53 -4.42
N GLU A 9 -0.27 -14.97 -5.40
CA GLU A 9 0.67 -15.69 -6.27
C GLU A 9 2.06 -15.86 -5.65
N SER A 10 2.26 -15.42 -4.40
CA SER A 10 3.50 -15.68 -3.69
C SER A 10 3.70 -17.18 -3.51
N CYS A 11 4.80 -17.73 -4.04
CA CYS A 11 5.16 -19.14 -3.83
C CYS A 11 5.55 -19.46 -2.37
N GLY A 12 5.63 -18.45 -1.50
CA GLY A 12 5.88 -18.61 -0.07
C GLY A 12 7.34 -18.93 0.33
N LYS A 13 8.27 -19.06 -0.63
CA LYS A 13 9.64 -19.54 -0.36
C LYS A 13 10.49 -18.60 0.50
N CYS A 14 10.39 -17.30 0.32
CA CYS A 14 11.15 -16.31 1.10
C CYS A 14 10.24 -15.47 1.99
N VAL A 15 10.68 -15.22 3.23
CA VAL A 15 9.98 -14.39 4.22
C VAL A 15 9.68 -12.97 3.71
N PRO A 16 10.63 -12.21 3.11
CA PRO A 16 10.34 -10.86 2.65
C PRO A 16 9.17 -10.82 1.66
N CYS A 17 9.14 -11.72 0.67
CA CYS A 17 8.00 -11.79 -0.25
C CYS A 17 6.72 -12.29 0.45
N ARG A 18 6.75 -13.45 1.13
CA ARG A 18 5.55 -14.09 1.70
C ARG A 18 4.83 -13.21 2.73
N VAL A 19 5.59 -12.63 3.65
CA VAL A 19 5.03 -11.82 4.74
C VAL A 19 4.88 -10.38 4.31
N GLY A 20 5.82 -9.86 3.52
CA GLY A 20 5.80 -8.47 3.12
C GLY A 20 4.67 -8.12 2.17
N THR A 21 4.35 -8.95 1.17
CA THR A 21 3.22 -8.68 0.27
C THR A 21 1.88 -8.67 1.03
N TYR A 22 1.72 -9.56 2.02
CA TYR A 22 0.58 -9.55 2.93
C TYR A 22 0.49 -8.25 3.74
N GLN A 23 1.61 -7.81 4.34
CA GLN A 23 1.63 -6.58 5.13
C GLN A 23 1.37 -5.34 4.26
N MET A 24 1.96 -5.27 3.06
CA MET A 24 1.69 -4.20 2.11
C MET A 24 0.22 -4.17 1.70
N HIS A 25 -0.39 -5.32 1.40
CA HIS A 25 -1.81 -5.40 1.08
C HIS A 25 -2.69 -4.94 2.24
N ARG A 26 -2.37 -5.35 3.49
CA ARG A 26 -3.08 -4.93 4.70
C ARG A 26 -3.01 -3.41 4.89
N ILE A 27 -1.83 -2.81 4.75
CA ILE A 27 -1.63 -1.36 4.91
C ILE A 27 -2.40 -0.59 3.83
N LEU A 28 -2.28 -0.99 2.56
CA LEU A 28 -3.03 -0.35 1.47
C LEU A 28 -4.54 -0.45 1.68
N SER A 29 -5.03 -1.58 2.20
CA SER A 29 -6.43 -1.74 2.57
C SER A 29 -6.83 -0.77 3.69
N ALA A 30 -5.99 -0.61 4.72
CA ALA A 30 -6.23 0.34 5.80
C ALA A 30 -6.25 1.80 5.30
N ILE A 31 -5.36 2.16 4.35
CA ILE A 31 -5.32 3.48 3.71
C ILE A 31 -6.64 3.73 2.96
N THR A 32 -7.08 2.79 2.12
CA THR A 32 -8.34 2.94 1.36
C THR A 32 -9.59 2.93 2.25
N ASN A 33 -9.49 2.43 3.48
CA ASN A 33 -10.54 2.47 4.50
C ASN A 33 -10.41 3.66 5.46
N MET A 34 -9.44 4.57 5.24
CA MET A 34 -9.17 5.76 6.07
C MET A 34 -8.89 5.42 7.54
N THR A 35 -8.28 4.25 7.79
CA THR A 35 -7.94 3.75 9.15
C THR A 35 -6.44 3.60 9.37
N ALA A 36 -5.63 3.85 8.34
CA ALA A 36 -4.18 3.81 8.44
C ALA A 36 -3.62 5.02 9.19
N THR A 37 -2.44 4.85 9.80
CA THR A 37 -1.72 5.92 10.48
C THR A 37 -0.48 6.36 9.71
N PRO A 38 0.16 7.50 10.09
CA PRO A 38 1.46 7.87 9.51
C PRO A 38 2.55 6.79 9.68
N GLN A 39 2.47 6.00 10.75
CA GLN A 39 3.39 4.87 10.96
C GLN A 39 3.15 3.73 9.98
N ASP A 40 1.91 3.47 9.57
CA ASP A 40 1.60 2.50 8.52
C ASP A 40 2.22 2.93 7.19
N LEU A 41 2.17 4.23 6.84
CA LEU A 41 2.80 4.75 5.63
C LEU A 41 4.33 4.59 5.65
N ALA A 42 4.99 4.93 6.76
CA ALA A 42 6.42 4.71 6.92
C ALA A 42 6.78 3.21 6.82
N MET A 43 5.96 2.34 7.41
CA MET A 43 6.13 0.88 7.28
C MET A 43 5.96 0.42 5.83
N LEU A 44 4.99 0.96 5.09
CA LEU A 44 4.78 0.64 3.67
C LEU A 44 6.01 0.98 2.83
N GLU A 45 6.66 2.11 3.08
CA GLU A 45 7.91 2.51 2.42
C GLU A 45 9.06 1.55 2.74
N GLN A 46 9.22 1.17 4.01
CA GLN A 46 10.24 0.20 4.43
C GLN A 46 10.01 -1.18 3.80
N LEU A 47 8.76 -1.62 3.70
CA LEU A 47 8.40 -2.86 3.03
C LEU A 47 8.71 -2.81 1.53
N CYS A 48 8.49 -1.67 0.88
CA CYS A 48 8.85 -1.52 -0.53
C CYS A 48 10.34 -1.77 -0.77
N ASP A 49 11.20 -1.16 0.06
CA ASP A 49 12.65 -1.35 -0.03
C ASP A 49 13.07 -2.79 0.29
N LEU A 50 12.55 -3.35 1.39
CA LEU A 50 12.82 -4.71 1.82
C LEU A 50 12.52 -5.73 0.71
N LEU A 51 11.34 -5.66 0.09
CA LEU A 51 10.91 -6.64 -0.89
C LEU A 51 11.75 -6.54 -2.16
N LYS A 52 12.03 -5.32 -2.60
CA LYS A 52 12.83 -5.04 -3.79
C LYS A 52 14.24 -5.59 -3.68
N HIS A 53 14.86 -5.48 -2.50
CA HIS A 53 16.28 -5.79 -2.33
C HIS A 53 16.56 -7.17 -1.72
N THR A 54 15.60 -7.78 -1.03
CA THR A 54 15.86 -9.03 -0.27
C THR A 54 15.02 -10.23 -0.71
N SER A 55 14.08 -10.05 -1.65
CA SER A 55 13.34 -11.18 -2.21
C SER A 55 14.19 -12.05 -3.15
N LEU A 56 13.98 -13.36 -3.09
CA LEU A 56 14.77 -14.35 -3.84
C LEU A 56 14.49 -14.39 -5.35
N CYS A 57 13.34 -13.91 -5.82
CA CYS A 57 12.94 -14.01 -7.22
C CYS A 57 12.32 -12.72 -7.74
N GLY A 58 12.19 -12.62 -9.07
CA GLY A 58 11.67 -11.44 -9.75
C GLY A 58 10.25 -11.04 -9.34
N LEU A 59 9.38 -11.98 -8.99
CA LEU A 59 8.03 -11.65 -8.49
C LEU A 59 8.12 -10.86 -7.18
N GLY A 60 8.87 -11.35 -6.19
CA GLY A 60 9.01 -10.64 -4.92
C GLY A 60 9.73 -9.30 -5.05
N GLN A 61 10.75 -9.22 -5.92
CA GLN A 61 11.50 -7.99 -6.17
C GLN A 61 10.66 -6.92 -6.89
N SER A 62 9.72 -7.33 -7.76
CA SER A 62 8.89 -6.41 -8.55
C SER A 62 7.53 -6.10 -7.92
N ALA A 63 7.05 -6.92 -6.99
CA ALA A 63 5.80 -6.70 -6.25
C ALA A 63 5.65 -5.28 -5.69
N PRO A 64 6.68 -4.64 -5.08
CA PRO A 64 6.50 -3.29 -4.55
C PRO A 64 6.51 -2.17 -5.60
N ASN A 65 6.87 -2.44 -6.86
CA ASN A 65 7.11 -1.39 -7.86
C ASN A 65 5.90 -0.46 -8.08
N PRO A 66 4.65 -0.95 -8.19
CA PRO A 66 3.51 -0.05 -8.36
C PRO A 66 3.25 0.83 -7.12
N VAL A 67 3.54 0.32 -5.92
CA VAL A 67 3.41 1.10 -4.68
C VAL A 67 4.47 2.19 -4.64
N VAL A 68 5.73 1.88 -4.96
CA VAL A 68 6.81 2.88 -5.07
C VAL A 68 6.45 3.98 -6.07
N SER A 69 5.92 3.61 -7.24
CA SER A 69 5.52 4.59 -8.25
C SER A 69 4.41 5.51 -7.75
N THR A 70 3.42 4.96 -7.05
CA THR A 70 2.28 5.75 -6.56
C THR A 70 2.64 6.61 -5.36
N LEU A 71 3.48 6.13 -4.44
CA LEU A 71 4.05 6.95 -3.36
C LEU A 71 4.79 8.16 -3.92
N LYS A 72 5.55 7.99 -5.02
CA LYS A 72 6.27 9.10 -5.66
C LYS A 72 5.34 10.09 -6.36
N SER A 73 4.36 9.59 -7.13
CA SER A 73 3.52 10.43 -7.99
C SER A 73 2.30 11.02 -7.29
N PHE A 74 1.83 10.36 -6.22
CA PHE A 74 0.56 10.67 -5.56
C PHE A 74 0.69 10.72 -4.03
N ALA A 75 1.86 11.10 -3.51
CA ALA A 75 2.10 11.21 -2.06
C ALA A 75 1.00 11.99 -1.32
N GLY A 76 0.50 13.07 -1.92
CA GLY A 76 -0.58 13.89 -1.35
C GLY A 76 -1.90 13.12 -1.19
N GLU A 77 -2.20 12.15 -2.06
CA GLU A 77 -3.39 11.31 -1.89
C GLU A 77 -3.25 10.35 -0.71
N TYR A 78 -2.05 9.78 -0.50
CA TYR A 78 -1.78 8.95 0.68
C TYR A 78 -1.96 9.76 1.97
N GLN A 79 -1.41 10.99 2.00
CA GLN A 79 -1.56 11.91 3.14
C GLN A 79 -3.03 12.26 3.38
N ALA A 80 -3.80 12.62 2.34
CA ALA A 80 -5.22 12.95 2.49
C ALA A 80 -6.05 11.78 3.07
N HIS A 81 -5.74 10.52 2.74
CA HIS A 81 -6.44 9.37 3.31
C HIS A 81 -6.09 9.13 4.79
N ILE A 82 -4.88 9.51 5.21
CA ILE A 82 -4.35 9.24 6.55
C ILE A 82 -4.67 10.38 7.53
N GLU A 83 -4.49 11.63 7.09
CA GLU A 83 -4.60 12.82 7.94
C GLU A 83 -6.01 13.44 7.85
N ASP A 84 -6.52 13.60 6.63
CA ASP A 84 -7.83 14.23 6.41
C ASP A 84 -8.98 13.21 6.40
N HIS A 85 -8.65 11.92 6.43
CA HIS A 85 -9.61 10.81 6.25
C HIS A 85 -10.52 11.04 5.04
N ASN A 86 -9.93 11.48 3.92
CA ASN A 86 -10.63 11.84 2.71
C ASN A 86 -9.97 11.21 1.48
N CYS A 87 -10.78 10.91 0.46
CA CYS A 87 -10.32 10.39 -0.82
C CYS A 87 -10.46 11.47 -1.90
N PRO A 88 -9.37 12.15 -2.32
CA PRO A 88 -9.44 13.19 -3.35
C PRO A 88 -10.02 12.69 -4.69
N ALA A 89 -9.76 11.43 -5.03
CA ALA A 89 -10.29 10.80 -6.24
C ALA A 89 -11.77 10.36 -6.12
N GLY A 90 -12.35 10.38 -4.92
CA GLY A 90 -13.76 10.03 -4.69
C GLY A 90 -14.12 8.56 -4.90
N VAL A 91 -13.13 7.66 -4.96
CA VAL A 91 -13.33 6.23 -5.26
C VAL A 91 -13.33 5.32 -4.02
N CYS A 92 -12.77 5.77 -2.90
CA CYS A 92 -12.68 5.00 -1.66
C CYS A 92 -13.90 5.23 -0.75
N GLY A 93 -14.38 4.16 -0.11
CA GLY A 93 -15.65 4.13 0.61
C GLY A 93 -15.59 4.55 2.08
N LYS A 94 -15.76 5.85 2.33
CA LYS A 94 -16.79 6.49 3.18
C LYS A 94 -16.48 7.99 3.19
N GLN A 95 -17.18 8.74 2.33
CA GLN A 95 -17.15 10.20 2.37
C GLN A 95 -17.58 10.67 3.77
N PRO A 96 -16.84 11.57 4.44
CA PRO A 96 -17.45 12.37 5.49
C PRO A 96 -18.59 13.18 4.87
N VAL A 97 -19.75 13.14 5.52
CA VAL A 97 -20.90 14.00 5.24
C VAL A 97 -20.43 15.46 5.33
N GLY A 98 -20.21 16.16 4.21
CA GLY A 98 -19.97 17.60 4.25
C GLY A 98 -19.12 18.26 3.15
N ALA A 99 -18.48 17.53 2.22
CA ALA A 99 -17.65 18.15 1.17
C ALA A 99 -18.45 18.53 -0.10
N GLY A 100 -19.63 19.13 0.08
CA GLY A 100 -20.51 19.56 -1.00
C GLY A 100 -21.46 20.66 -0.53
N LEU A 101 -20.92 21.86 -0.35
CA LEU A 101 -21.64 23.14 -0.36
C LEU A 101 -20.88 24.09 -1.29
#